data_AF-A0A7C4TCS8-F1
#
_entry.id   AF-A0A7C4TCS8-F1
#
_cell.length_a   1.000
_cell.length_b   1.000
_cell.length_c   1.000
_cell.angle_alpha   90.00
_cell.angle_beta   90.00
_cell.angle_gamma   90.00
#
_symmetry.space_group_name_H-M   'P 1'
#
loop_
_entity.id
_entity.type
_entity.pdbx_description
1 polymer ?
#
loop_
_entity_poly.entity_id
_entity_poly.type
_entity_poly.pdbx_seq_one_letter_code
_entity_poly.pdbx_strand_id
1 'polypeptide(L)'
;MKIKFYKLQKTRRVIFLLSFILFLLNCPKRITVKTSQIEVVYLSSLAEDIPRQKPYLAGLKNLRGIKVGYLNFDTPFLPQIFQRLGFYQLLDELSLDFLITNYPLYGYNFLSIPVEQGYGIKNYQGIRFGIFSKNKDSLSIAEQTKLTLVRERSDVLWIIDNKIFSSPPLLINFIIKERILEDTMVSKLSAEPDTQEVEKIRNFSNLLNNFLFRRVYLEGKKLSDYVFSKACERKGANIVLFPKDIVKNNLTVDSLSVADFLKYVGVEKKFKIQKLKKDEVKKISQEKNYSIWGKITKINSALIPDDDGEFLFDIIFY
;
A
#
# COMPACT_ATOMS: atom_id res chain seq x y z
N MET A 1 64.88 -23.86 46.71
CA MET A 1 64.07 -24.59 45.71
C MET A 1 62.55 -24.40 45.81
N LYS A 2 61.99 -23.61 46.77
CA LYS A 2 60.53 -23.41 46.91
C LYS A 2 59.93 -22.22 46.11
N ILE A 3 60.73 -21.22 45.73
CA ILE A 3 60.25 -19.98 45.10
C ILE A 3 59.85 -20.18 43.62
N LYS A 4 60.53 -21.07 42.88
CA LYS A 4 60.21 -21.36 41.47
C LYS A 4 58.88 -22.13 41.29
N PHE A 5 58.52 -22.99 42.25
CA PHE A 5 57.27 -23.76 42.20
C PHE A 5 56.03 -22.89 42.42
N TYR A 6 56.10 -21.91 43.32
CA TYR A 6 55.00 -20.97 43.57
C TYR A 6 54.70 -20.07 42.36
N LYS A 7 55.74 -19.62 41.65
CA LYS A 7 55.58 -18.83 40.43
C LYS A 7 54.90 -19.66 39.34
N LEU A 8 55.32 -20.91 39.12
CA LEU A 8 54.73 -21.80 38.12
C LEU A 8 53.25 -22.13 38.39
N GLN A 9 52.88 -22.37 39.67
CA GLN A 9 51.48 -22.60 40.05
C GLN A 9 50.61 -21.36 39.85
N LYS A 10 51.13 -20.16 40.15
CA LYS A 10 50.40 -18.90 39.95
C LYS A 10 50.16 -18.63 38.46
N THR A 11 51.15 -18.88 37.60
CA THR A 11 51.01 -18.74 36.15
C THR A 11 50.00 -19.73 35.57
N ARG A 12 49.99 -21.00 36.03
CA ARG A 12 49.01 -22.00 35.60
C ARG A 12 47.58 -21.65 36.02
N ARG A 13 47.38 -21.12 37.23
CA ARG A 13 46.06 -20.65 37.70
C ARG A 13 45.56 -19.46 36.88
N VAL A 14 46.45 -18.52 36.55
CA VAL A 14 46.12 -17.34 35.73
C VAL A 14 45.77 -17.76 34.29
N ILE A 15 46.53 -18.68 33.70
CA ILE A 15 46.23 -19.22 32.36
C ILE A 15 44.88 -19.95 32.39
N PHE A 16 44.62 -20.78 33.39
CA PHE A 16 43.34 -21.49 33.53
C PHE A 16 42.16 -20.52 33.68
N LEU A 17 42.31 -19.47 34.48
CA LEU A 17 41.31 -18.41 34.65
C LEU A 17 41.06 -17.64 33.34
N LEU A 18 42.13 -17.30 32.61
CA LEU A 18 42.05 -16.61 31.31
C LEU A 18 41.38 -17.49 30.25
N SER A 19 41.72 -18.78 30.17
CA SER A 19 41.05 -19.72 29.27
C SER A 19 39.58 -19.92 29.64
N PHE A 20 39.23 -19.92 30.93
CA PHE A 20 37.84 -20.02 31.39
C PHE A 20 37.05 -18.74 31.07
N ILE A 21 37.66 -17.56 31.20
CA ILE A 21 37.06 -16.28 30.80
C ILE A 21 36.86 -16.22 29.28
N LEU A 22 37.82 -16.68 28.49
CA LEU A 22 37.67 -16.82 27.03
C LEU A 22 36.55 -17.81 26.67
N PHE A 23 36.38 -18.89 27.45
CA PHE A 23 35.29 -19.84 27.28
C PHE A 23 33.92 -19.26 27.67
N LEU A 24 33.86 -18.41 28.71
CA LEU A 24 32.65 -17.68 29.10
C LEU A 24 32.28 -16.56 28.12
N LEU A 25 33.29 -15.90 27.52
CA LEU A 25 33.10 -14.86 26.50
C LEU A 25 32.70 -15.45 25.13
N ASN A 26 33.19 -16.65 24.80
CA ASN A 26 32.80 -17.41 23.60
C ASN A 26 31.66 -18.39 23.83
N CYS A 27 31.12 -18.50 25.05
CA CYS A 27 29.87 -19.20 25.28
C CYS A 27 28.83 -18.41 24.48
N PRO A 28 28.27 -18.96 23.38
CA PRO A 28 27.28 -18.24 22.62
C PRO A 28 26.16 -17.93 23.60
N LYS A 29 25.91 -16.65 23.87
CA LYS A 29 24.73 -16.24 24.63
C LYS A 29 23.58 -16.97 23.95
N ARG A 30 23.00 -17.99 24.59
CA ARG A 30 21.73 -18.56 24.15
C ARG A 30 20.81 -17.36 24.09
N ILE A 31 20.50 -16.92 22.86
CA ILE A 31 19.54 -15.86 22.65
C ILE A 31 18.23 -16.50 23.06
N THR A 32 17.88 -16.32 24.33
CA THR A 32 16.63 -16.83 24.88
C THR A 32 15.51 -16.13 24.13
N VAL A 33 14.72 -16.91 23.40
CA VAL A 33 13.52 -16.40 22.72
C VAL A 33 12.65 -15.79 23.81
N LYS A 34 12.44 -14.48 23.76
CA LYS A 34 11.67 -13.75 24.79
C LYS A 34 10.16 -13.98 24.66
N THR A 35 9.72 -14.57 23.54
CA THR A 35 8.33 -14.52 23.09
C THR A 35 7.84 -15.92 22.74
N SER A 36 6.89 -16.44 23.52
CA SER A 36 6.23 -17.73 23.27
C SER A 36 5.07 -17.64 22.27
N GLN A 37 4.69 -16.43 21.87
CA GLN A 37 3.53 -16.19 21.01
C GLN A 37 3.70 -14.87 20.24
N ILE A 38 3.51 -14.91 18.92
CA ILE A 38 3.34 -13.71 18.10
C ILE A 38 1.85 -13.53 17.84
N GLU A 39 1.30 -12.44 18.34
CA GLU A 39 -0.04 -11.99 18.01
C GLU A 39 0.01 -11.23 16.69
N VAL A 40 -0.88 -11.58 15.76
CA VAL A 40 -1.04 -10.89 14.48
C VAL A 40 -2.49 -10.51 14.33
N VAL A 41 -2.72 -9.24 13.99
CA VAL A 41 -4.06 -8.71 13.74
C VAL A 41 -4.21 -8.42 12.27
N TYR A 42 -5.11 -9.17 11.65
CA TYR A 42 -5.52 -8.92 10.28
C TYR A 42 -6.72 -7.97 10.28
N LEU A 43 -6.55 -6.80 9.63
CA LEU A 43 -7.50 -5.68 9.69
C LEU A 43 -8.50 -5.65 8.53
N SER A 44 -8.52 -6.65 7.65
CA SER A 44 -9.36 -6.69 6.43
C SER A 44 -9.15 -5.46 5.51
N SER A 45 -10.13 -5.13 4.67
CA SER A 45 -10.11 -4.00 3.74
C SER A 45 -10.09 -2.67 4.52
N LEU A 46 -8.94 -2.00 4.52
CA LEU A 46 -8.76 -0.73 5.24
C LEU A 46 -9.63 0.39 4.67
N ALA A 47 -9.90 0.38 3.35
CA ALA A 47 -10.79 1.36 2.73
C ALA A 47 -12.24 1.22 3.22
N GLU A 48 -12.72 -0.01 3.43
CA GLU A 48 -14.04 -0.29 4.00
C GLU A 48 -14.13 -0.06 5.50
N ASP A 49 -12.98 0.01 6.17
CA ASP A 49 -12.91 0.22 7.60
C ASP A 49 -13.09 1.70 7.98
N ILE A 50 -12.57 2.63 7.18
CA ILE A 50 -12.66 4.09 7.38
C ILE A 50 -14.08 4.60 7.69
N PRO A 51 -15.14 4.22 6.92
CA PRO A 51 -16.49 4.72 7.19
C PRO A 51 -17.19 4.09 8.39
N ARG A 52 -16.59 3.10 9.07
CA ARG A 52 -17.23 2.42 10.20
C ARG A 52 -17.30 3.32 11.43
N GLN A 53 -18.38 3.21 12.19
CA GLN A 53 -18.52 3.96 13.45
C GLN A 53 -17.43 3.60 14.48
N LYS A 54 -16.99 2.34 14.46
CA LYS A 54 -15.91 1.75 15.25
C LYS A 54 -14.93 1.04 14.29
N PRO A 55 -13.99 1.78 13.67
CA PRO A 55 -13.03 1.20 12.74
C PRO A 55 -12.09 0.24 13.47
N TYR A 56 -11.78 -0.89 12.84
CA TYR A 56 -10.85 -1.89 13.37
C TYR A 56 -9.40 -1.41 13.34
N LEU A 57 -9.08 -0.49 12.43
CA LEU A 57 -7.80 0.21 12.33
C LEU A 57 -7.53 1.10 13.55
N ALA A 58 -8.55 1.53 14.30
CA ALA A 58 -8.38 2.19 15.61
C ALA A 58 -7.89 1.24 16.72
N GLY A 59 -7.54 0.01 16.33
CA GLY A 59 -6.93 -0.97 17.17
C GLY A 59 -7.84 -1.48 18.29
N LEU A 60 -7.22 -2.37 19.06
CA LEU A 60 -7.60 -2.67 20.43
C LEU A 60 -6.72 -1.81 21.31
N LYS A 61 -7.29 -1.19 22.34
CA LYS A 61 -6.49 -0.55 23.39
C LYS A 61 -5.43 -1.56 23.89
N ASN A 62 -4.16 -1.21 23.80
CA ASN A 62 -2.99 -2.04 24.17
C ASN A 62 -2.69 -3.26 23.27
N LEU A 63 -3.04 -3.25 21.98
CA LEU A 63 -2.61 -4.31 21.06
C LEU A 63 -1.08 -4.37 20.95
N ARG A 64 -0.48 -5.50 21.36
CA ARG A 64 0.97 -5.72 21.32
C ARG A 64 1.44 -6.42 20.05
N GLY A 65 0.54 -6.95 19.23
CA GLY A 65 0.83 -7.76 18.05
C GLY A 65 1.21 -7.00 16.77
N ILE A 66 1.56 -7.76 15.74
CA ILE A 66 1.84 -7.29 14.38
C ILE A 66 0.52 -6.89 13.70
N LYS A 67 0.41 -5.67 13.20
CA LYS A 67 -0.78 -5.21 12.46
C LYS A 67 -0.61 -5.42 10.95
N VAL A 68 -1.51 -6.19 10.34
CA VAL A 68 -1.52 -6.50 8.90
C VAL A 68 -2.79 -5.94 8.27
N GLY A 69 -2.64 -5.00 7.35
CA GLY A 69 -3.73 -4.37 6.62
C GLY A 69 -3.81 -4.88 5.18
N TYR A 70 -5.01 -4.84 4.61
CA TYR A 70 -5.24 -5.09 3.20
C TYR A 70 -5.89 -3.87 2.54
N LEU A 71 -5.37 -3.47 1.38
CA LEU A 71 -5.87 -2.32 0.65
C LEU A 71 -5.79 -2.58 -0.85
N ASN A 72 -6.95 -2.82 -1.46
CA ASN A 72 -7.07 -2.97 -2.90
C ASN A 72 -7.98 -1.87 -3.43
N PHE A 73 -7.45 -1.06 -4.34
CA PHE A 73 -8.25 -0.05 -5.03
C PHE A 73 -8.68 -0.57 -6.39
N ASP A 74 -9.97 -0.49 -6.69
CA ASP A 74 -10.52 -0.91 -7.98
C ASP A 74 -10.00 -0.09 -9.16
N THR A 75 -9.54 1.15 -8.90
CA THR A 75 -9.00 2.03 -9.92
C THR A 75 -7.60 2.51 -9.55
N PRO A 76 -6.66 2.62 -10.53
CA PRO A 76 -5.29 3.08 -10.27
C PRO A 76 -5.18 4.52 -9.75
N PHE A 77 -6.25 5.32 -9.86
CA PHE A 77 -6.24 6.73 -9.46
C PHE A 77 -6.69 6.96 -8.00
N LEU A 78 -7.57 6.12 -7.45
CA LEU A 78 -7.98 6.19 -6.04
C LEU A 78 -6.80 6.18 -5.04
N PRO A 79 -5.73 5.37 -5.21
CA PRO A 79 -4.56 5.42 -4.35
C PRO A 79 -3.94 6.82 -4.25
N GLN A 80 -3.99 7.61 -5.32
CA GLN A 80 -3.41 8.96 -5.35
C GLN A 80 -4.25 9.97 -4.59
N ILE A 81 -5.58 9.85 -4.66
CA ILE A 81 -6.50 10.66 -3.84
C ILE A 81 -6.24 10.38 -2.37
N PHE A 82 -6.18 9.10 -1.99
CA PHE A 82 -5.89 8.68 -0.62
C PHE A 82 -4.51 9.19 -0.15
N GLN A 83 -3.49 9.09 -1.01
CA GLN A 83 -2.16 9.62 -0.73
C GLN A 83 -2.18 11.14 -0.45
N ARG A 84 -2.85 11.92 -1.29
CA ARG A 84 -2.95 13.38 -1.16
C ARG A 84 -3.66 13.81 0.10
N LEU A 85 -4.64 13.02 0.55
CA LEU A 85 -5.38 13.26 1.78
C LEU A 85 -4.64 12.75 3.04
N GLY A 86 -3.45 12.17 2.89
CA GLY A 86 -2.63 11.73 4.01
C GLY A 86 -2.95 10.33 4.54
N PHE A 87 -3.59 9.46 3.75
CA PHE A 87 -4.01 8.15 4.22
C PHE A 87 -2.84 7.27 4.67
N TYR A 88 -1.76 7.23 3.91
CA TYR A 88 -0.63 6.37 4.24
C TYR A 88 0.16 6.90 5.45
N GLN A 89 0.17 8.21 5.67
CA GLN A 89 0.69 8.83 6.89
C GLN A 89 -0.17 8.43 8.09
N LEU A 90 -1.50 8.44 7.94
CA LEU A 90 -2.41 7.91 8.97
C LEU A 90 -2.10 6.45 9.29
N LEU A 91 -1.91 5.58 8.29
CA LEU A 91 -1.55 4.17 8.53
C LEU A 91 -0.23 4.02 9.30
N ASP A 92 0.73 4.89 9.03
CA ASP A 92 2.02 4.92 9.71
C ASP A 92 1.88 5.36 11.18
N GLU A 93 1.09 6.41 11.43
CA GLU A 93 0.76 6.88 12.78
C GLU A 93 0.00 5.83 13.61
N LEU A 94 -0.83 5.01 12.96
CA LEU A 94 -1.56 3.91 13.56
C LEU A 94 -0.69 2.64 13.72
N SER A 95 0.60 2.74 13.43
CA SER A 95 1.60 1.68 13.62
C SER A 95 1.26 0.39 12.87
N LEU A 96 0.85 0.50 11.61
CA LEU A 96 0.72 -0.67 10.74
C LEU A 96 2.09 -1.31 10.52
N ASP A 97 2.18 -2.65 10.48
CA ASP A 97 3.46 -3.34 10.23
C ASP A 97 3.59 -3.76 8.77
N PHE A 98 2.53 -4.33 8.22
CA PHE A 98 2.47 -4.82 6.85
C PHE A 98 1.20 -4.32 6.16
N LEU A 99 1.34 -3.83 4.93
CA LEU A 99 0.22 -3.44 4.09
C LEU A 99 0.23 -4.26 2.80
N ILE A 100 -0.73 -5.16 2.65
CA ILE A 100 -0.94 -5.92 1.42
C ILE A 100 -1.76 -5.05 0.46
N THR A 101 -1.23 -4.74 -0.72
CA THR A 101 -1.88 -3.79 -1.61
C THR A 101 -1.59 -4.03 -3.10
N ASN A 102 -2.45 -3.53 -3.99
CA ASN A 102 -2.20 -3.54 -5.43
C ASN A 102 -1.35 -2.34 -5.90
N TYR A 103 -0.99 -1.43 -5.00
CA TYR A 103 -0.19 -0.24 -5.31
C TYR A 103 1.08 -0.19 -4.45
N PRO A 104 2.28 -0.31 -5.03
CA PRO A 104 3.52 -0.31 -4.25
C PRO A 104 3.74 1.07 -3.61
N LEU A 105 4.03 1.06 -2.30
CA LEU A 105 4.29 2.27 -1.52
C LEU A 105 5.68 2.23 -0.91
N TYR A 106 6.35 3.38 -0.90
CA TYR A 106 7.70 3.55 -0.39
C TYR A 106 7.76 4.76 0.55
N GLY A 107 8.71 4.75 1.49
CA GLY A 107 8.96 5.88 2.40
C GLY A 107 8.09 5.91 3.67
N TYR A 108 7.48 4.79 4.04
CA TYR A 108 6.70 4.62 5.28
C TYR A 108 7.35 3.54 6.18
N ASN A 109 7.03 3.50 7.48
CA ASN A 109 7.59 2.53 8.42
C ASN A 109 6.95 1.14 8.28
N PHE A 110 5.72 1.07 7.77
CA PHE A 110 5.10 -0.20 7.39
C PHE A 110 5.71 -0.75 6.10
N LEU A 111 5.71 -2.07 5.97
CA LEU A 111 6.18 -2.74 4.77
C LEU A 111 5.03 -2.95 3.78
N SER A 112 5.11 -2.32 2.60
CA SER A 112 4.17 -2.54 1.50
C SER A 112 4.46 -3.86 0.79
N ILE A 113 3.45 -4.72 0.66
CA ILE A 113 3.51 -6.04 0.01
C ILE A 113 2.55 -6.04 -1.19
N PRO A 114 3.06 -5.92 -2.43
CA PRO A 114 2.23 -5.99 -3.63
C PRO A 114 1.55 -7.36 -3.80
N VAL A 115 0.24 -7.39 -4.04
CA VAL A 115 -0.58 -8.63 -4.14
C VAL A 115 -0.09 -9.59 -5.24
N GLU A 116 0.47 -9.08 -6.34
CA GLU A 116 0.81 -9.90 -7.51
C GLU A 116 2.05 -10.80 -7.32
N GLN A 117 2.97 -10.45 -6.42
CA GLN A 117 4.27 -11.12 -6.30
C GLN A 117 4.88 -11.06 -4.89
N GLY A 118 4.30 -10.27 -3.99
CA GLY A 118 5.00 -9.68 -2.87
C GLY A 118 5.19 -10.61 -1.68
N TYR A 119 6.34 -10.46 -1.04
CA TYR A 119 6.59 -10.98 0.29
C TYR A 119 7.19 -9.87 1.15
N GLY A 120 7.07 -10.03 2.45
CA GLY A 120 7.65 -9.12 3.41
C GLY A 120 8.23 -9.85 4.60
N ILE A 121 9.35 -9.38 5.15
CA ILE A 121 9.95 -9.94 6.35
C ILE A 121 10.25 -8.80 7.31
N LYS A 122 9.78 -8.91 8.56
CA LYS A 122 10.07 -7.95 9.64
C LYS A 122 10.54 -8.71 10.88
N ASN A 123 11.48 -8.12 11.62
CA ASN A 123 11.89 -8.63 12.92
C ASN A 123 10.90 -8.18 13.99
N TYR A 124 10.30 -9.11 14.70
CA TYR A 124 9.41 -8.85 15.83
C TYR A 124 9.94 -9.56 17.07
N GLN A 125 10.37 -8.78 18.08
CA GLN A 125 10.93 -9.29 19.35
C GLN A 125 12.06 -10.34 19.18
N GLY A 126 12.86 -10.22 18.10
CA GLY A 126 13.96 -11.13 17.78
C GLY A 126 13.58 -12.34 16.92
N ILE A 127 12.33 -12.41 16.46
CA ILE A 127 11.80 -13.45 15.57
C ILE A 127 11.55 -12.83 14.20
N ARG A 128 12.06 -13.46 13.14
CA ARG A 128 11.83 -13.03 11.75
C ARG A 128 10.46 -13.52 11.29
N PHE A 129 9.48 -12.63 11.22
CA PHE A 129 8.15 -12.93 10.73
C PHE A 129 8.02 -12.55 9.26
N GLY A 130 7.75 -13.55 8.41
CA GLY A 130 7.56 -13.42 6.98
C GLY A 130 6.10 -13.52 6.59
N ILE A 131 5.65 -12.70 5.66
CA ILE A 131 4.36 -12.82 4.98
C ILE A 131 4.63 -13.08 3.51
N PHE A 132 3.95 -14.08 2.95
CA PHE A 132 3.90 -14.31 1.52
C PHE A 132 2.45 -14.24 1.07
N SER A 133 2.14 -13.24 0.24
CA SER A 133 0.81 -13.05 -0.33
C SER A 133 0.89 -13.29 -1.83
N LYS A 134 0.05 -14.19 -2.34
CA LYS A 134 0.02 -14.47 -3.76
C LYS A 134 -1.41 -14.63 -4.26
N ASN A 135 -1.72 -13.92 -5.33
CA ASN A 135 -3.00 -13.99 -6.02
C ASN A 135 -2.88 -14.65 -7.42
N LYS A 136 -2.37 -15.89 -7.50
CA LYS A 136 -2.40 -16.73 -8.72
C LYS A 136 -2.40 -18.22 -8.38
N ASP A 137 -3.09 -19.01 -9.20
CA ASP A 137 -3.32 -20.45 -8.96
C ASP A 137 -2.07 -21.35 -9.12
N SER A 138 -1.03 -20.89 -9.81
CA SER A 138 0.21 -21.67 -10.03
C SER A 138 1.46 -20.84 -9.83
N LEU A 139 2.50 -21.41 -9.19
CA LEU A 139 3.81 -20.80 -8.97
C LEU A 139 4.76 -21.05 -10.13
N SER A 140 5.22 -19.97 -10.78
CA SER A 140 6.35 -20.02 -11.70
C SER A 140 7.64 -20.39 -10.94
N ILE A 141 8.65 -20.91 -11.64
CA ILE A 141 9.95 -21.29 -11.05
C ILE A 141 10.59 -20.10 -10.31
N ALA A 142 10.49 -18.89 -10.86
CA ALA A 142 11.00 -17.68 -10.22
C ALA A 142 10.28 -17.38 -8.89
N GLU A 143 8.97 -17.59 -8.83
CA GLU A 143 8.19 -17.41 -7.60
C GLU A 143 8.47 -18.51 -6.57
N GLN A 144 8.67 -19.75 -7.01
CA GLN A 144 9.08 -20.85 -6.11
C GLN A 144 10.45 -20.58 -5.49
N THR A 145 11.38 -20.05 -6.29
CA THR A 145 12.71 -19.64 -5.82
C THR A 145 12.59 -18.52 -4.78
N LYS A 146 11.78 -17.48 -5.07
CA LYS A 146 11.51 -16.40 -4.10
C LYS A 146 10.90 -16.93 -2.81
N LEU A 147 9.85 -17.75 -2.88
CA LEU A 147 9.21 -18.34 -1.71
C LEU A 147 10.21 -19.16 -0.86
N THR A 148 11.08 -19.92 -1.51
CA THR A 148 12.14 -20.69 -0.85
C THR A 148 13.11 -19.76 -0.11
N LEU A 149 13.57 -18.69 -0.76
CA LEU A 149 14.43 -17.68 -0.14
C LEU A 149 13.76 -16.99 1.06
N VAL A 150 12.46 -16.71 0.99
CA VAL A 150 11.70 -16.16 2.12
C VAL A 150 11.68 -17.15 3.27
N ARG A 151 11.35 -18.41 2.98
CA ARG A 151 11.29 -19.50 3.95
C ARG A 151 12.62 -19.71 4.68
N GLU A 152 13.75 -19.63 3.98
CA GLU A 152 15.09 -19.73 4.58
C GLU A 152 15.44 -18.54 5.48
N ARG A 153 14.84 -17.37 5.22
CA ARG A 153 15.13 -16.11 5.93
C ARG A 153 14.17 -15.82 7.06
N SER A 154 13.02 -16.47 7.12
CA SER A 154 12.01 -16.28 8.17
C SER A 154 12.07 -17.38 9.21
N ASP A 155 11.84 -17.03 10.48
CA ASP A 155 11.62 -18.03 11.54
C ASP A 155 10.14 -18.50 11.51
N VAL A 156 9.21 -17.59 11.18
CA VAL A 156 7.80 -17.88 10.93
C VAL A 156 7.43 -17.34 9.55
N LEU A 157 6.86 -18.17 8.68
CA LEU A 157 6.35 -17.76 7.37
C LEU A 157 4.83 -17.95 7.33
N TRP A 158 4.09 -16.85 7.24
CA TRP A 158 2.66 -16.87 7.01
C TRP A 158 2.36 -16.79 5.52
N ILE A 159 1.81 -17.87 4.98
CA ILE A 159 1.30 -17.92 3.61
C ILE A 159 -0.17 -17.50 3.66
N ILE A 160 -0.50 -16.44 2.93
CA ILE A 160 -1.83 -15.86 2.90
C ILE A 160 -2.57 -16.31 1.63
N ASP A 161 -3.70 -17.00 1.83
CA ASP A 161 -4.66 -17.32 0.76
C ASP A 161 -5.58 -16.13 0.47
N ASN A 162 -6.04 -16.03 -0.77
CA ASN A 162 -6.98 -15.03 -1.26
C ASN A 162 -8.27 -14.95 -0.43
N LYS A 163 -8.71 -16.07 0.16
CA LYS A 163 -9.89 -16.11 1.03
C LYS A 163 -9.74 -15.25 2.28
N ILE A 164 -8.52 -14.96 2.72
CA ILE A 164 -8.34 -14.06 3.86
C ILE A 164 -8.72 -12.63 3.49
N PHE A 165 -8.54 -12.22 2.22
CA PHE A 165 -8.82 -10.85 1.79
C PHE A 165 -10.29 -10.47 1.92
N SER A 166 -11.18 -11.44 1.81
CA SER A 166 -12.61 -11.31 2.05
C SER A 166 -13.05 -11.67 3.47
N SER A 167 -12.13 -12.09 4.34
CA SER A 167 -12.46 -12.43 5.73
C SER A 167 -12.63 -11.16 6.58
N PRO A 168 -13.54 -11.16 7.57
CA PRO A 168 -13.61 -10.10 8.55
C PRO A 168 -12.29 -10.02 9.34
N PRO A 169 -12.05 -8.95 10.12
CA PRO A 169 -10.86 -8.83 10.96
C PRO A 169 -10.67 -10.03 11.89
N LEU A 170 -9.42 -10.50 12.01
CA LEU A 170 -9.04 -11.70 12.76
C LEU A 170 -7.87 -11.40 13.70
N LEU A 171 -7.88 -12.04 14.86
CA LEU A 171 -6.71 -12.19 15.71
C LEU A 171 -6.12 -13.59 15.45
N ILE A 172 -4.84 -13.64 15.14
CA ILE A 172 -4.11 -14.86 14.81
C ILE A 172 -2.92 -14.96 15.76
N ASN A 173 -2.88 -16.02 16.54
CA ASN A 173 -1.82 -16.28 17.50
C ASN A 173 -0.92 -17.38 16.96
N PHE A 174 0.31 -17.02 16.61
CA PHE A 174 1.36 -17.96 16.22
C PHE A 174 2.11 -18.38 17.49
N ILE A 175 1.96 -19.62 17.92
CA ILE A 175 2.62 -20.17 19.11
C ILE A 175 4.03 -20.59 18.73
N ILE A 176 5.02 -20.12 19.50
CA ILE A 176 6.44 -20.28 19.17
C ILE A 176 7.17 -20.98 20.30
N LYS A 177 7.88 -22.04 19.94
CA LYS A 177 8.75 -22.78 20.82
C LYS A 177 10.12 -22.93 20.16
N GLU A 178 11.16 -22.46 20.85
CA GLU A 178 12.53 -22.55 20.36
C GLU A 178 12.76 -21.95 18.96
N ARG A 179 12.07 -20.83 18.64
CA ARG A 179 12.06 -20.15 17.31
C ARG A 179 11.35 -20.91 16.19
N ILE A 180 10.62 -21.97 16.51
CA ILE A 180 9.84 -22.75 15.55
C ILE A 180 8.35 -22.48 15.81
N LEU A 181 7.59 -22.31 14.74
CA LEU A 181 6.13 -22.28 14.80
C LEU A 181 5.62 -23.66 15.25
N GLU A 182 4.96 -23.72 16.41
CA GLU A 182 4.40 -24.95 16.96
C GLU A 182 2.93 -25.10 16.57
N ASP A 183 2.14 -24.03 16.69
CA ASP A 183 0.70 -24.03 16.41
C ASP A 183 0.21 -22.63 16.00
N THR A 184 -0.99 -22.55 15.43
CA THR A 184 -1.66 -21.29 15.06
C THR A 184 -3.13 -21.32 15.48
N MET A 185 -3.55 -20.36 16.29
CA MET A 185 -4.94 -20.21 16.71
C MET A 185 -5.55 -18.96 16.08
N VAL A 186 -6.79 -19.07 15.59
CA VAL A 186 -7.54 -17.95 15.02
C VAL A 186 -8.75 -17.67 15.89
N SER A 187 -8.92 -16.42 16.30
CA SER A 187 -10.08 -15.96 17.06
C SER A 187 -10.67 -14.70 16.44
N LYS A 188 -11.95 -14.47 16.74
CA LYS A 188 -12.61 -13.21 16.37
C LYS A 188 -11.98 -12.07 17.14
N LEU A 189 -11.77 -10.95 16.46
CA LEU A 189 -11.33 -9.73 17.10
C LEU A 189 -12.49 -9.14 17.93
N SER A 190 -12.37 -9.17 19.26
CA SER A 190 -13.30 -8.46 20.16
C SER A 190 -12.67 -7.13 20.59
N ALA A 191 -13.26 -6.00 20.18
CA ALA A 191 -12.60 -4.71 20.27
C ALA A 191 -13.30 -3.65 21.13
N GLU A 192 -12.55 -3.13 22.11
CA GLU A 192 -12.74 -1.76 22.60
C GLU A 192 -11.83 -0.83 21.78
N PRO A 193 -12.40 0.13 21.02
CA PRO A 193 -11.63 1.01 20.16
C PRO A 193 -10.83 2.04 20.98
N ASP A 194 -9.61 2.37 20.54
CA ASP A 194 -8.86 3.48 21.11
C ASP A 194 -9.47 4.81 20.65
N THR A 195 -9.96 5.61 21.59
CA THR A 195 -10.64 6.88 21.29
C THR A 195 -9.77 7.84 20.48
N GLN A 196 -8.45 7.89 20.73
CA GLN A 196 -7.55 8.80 20.00
C GLN A 196 -7.35 8.32 18.56
N GLU A 197 -7.13 7.03 18.35
CA GLU A 197 -7.00 6.46 17.00
C GLU A 197 -8.31 6.58 16.21
N VAL A 198 -9.46 6.39 16.88
CA VAL A 198 -10.78 6.63 16.28
C VAL A 198 -10.92 8.08 15.81
N GLU A 199 -10.49 9.06 16.61
CA GLU A 199 -10.58 10.46 16.24
C GLU A 199 -9.73 10.78 15.01
N LYS A 200 -8.50 10.25 14.92
CA LYS A 200 -7.65 10.39 13.73
C LYS A 200 -8.31 9.81 12.48
N ILE A 201 -8.89 8.62 12.57
CA ILE A 201 -9.59 7.97 11.44
C ILE A 201 -10.84 8.78 11.06
N ARG A 202 -11.61 9.29 12.03
CA ARG A 202 -12.76 10.16 11.77
C ARG A 202 -12.35 11.45 11.09
N ASN A 203 -11.26 12.07 11.52
CA ASN A 203 -10.74 13.28 10.89
C ASN A 203 -10.37 13.01 9.43
N PHE A 204 -9.69 11.90 9.14
CA PHE A 204 -9.43 11.49 7.76
C PHE A 204 -10.72 11.21 6.98
N SER A 205 -11.67 10.47 7.56
CA SER A 205 -12.98 10.20 6.93
C SER A 205 -13.72 11.49 6.58
N ASN A 206 -13.69 12.49 7.48
CA ASN A 206 -14.28 13.80 7.24
C ASN A 206 -13.55 14.55 6.12
N LEU A 207 -12.22 14.53 6.07
CA LEU A 207 -11.44 15.13 4.99
C LEU A 207 -11.77 14.47 3.64
N LEU A 208 -11.84 13.15 3.59
CA LEU A 208 -12.22 12.39 2.41
C LEU A 208 -13.64 12.73 1.95
N ASN A 209 -14.60 12.74 2.87
CA ASN A 209 -15.98 13.11 2.55
C ASN A 209 -16.07 14.54 2.05
N ASN A 210 -15.41 15.50 2.70
CA ASN A 210 -15.39 16.90 2.26
C ASN A 210 -14.79 17.03 0.85
N PHE A 211 -13.73 16.27 0.55
CA PHE A 211 -13.15 16.24 -0.79
C PHE A 211 -14.13 15.66 -1.83
N LEU A 212 -14.73 14.50 -1.53
CA LEU A 212 -15.63 13.79 -2.44
C LEU A 212 -16.94 14.57 -2.69
N PHE A 213 -17.47 15.26 -1.68
CA PHE A 213 -18.68 16.08 -1.80
C PHE A 213 -18.42 17.53 -2.25
N ARG A 214 -17.16 17.91 -2.45
CA ARG A 214 -16.81 19.21 -3.03
C ARG A 214 -17.52 19.37 -4.38
N ARG A 215 -18.12 20.54 -4.59
CA ARG A 215 -18.82 20.87 -5.84
C ARG A 215 -17.85 21.28 -6.93
N VAL A 216 -18.02 20.68 -8.10
CA VAL A 216 -17.43 21.07 -9.38
C VAL A 216 -18.50 21.80 -10.16
N TYR A 217 -18.30 23.08 -10.42
CA TYR A 217 -19.24 23.92 -11.16
C TYR A 217 -18.93 23.82 -12.66
N LEU A 218 -19.91 23.37 -13.45
CA LEU A 218 -19.75 23.19 -14.90
C LEU A 218 -20.11 24.44 -15.71
N GLU A 219 -20.63 25.48 -15.07
CA GLU A 219 -21.08 26.71 -15.73
C GLU A 219 -22.16 26.44 -16.80
N GLY A 220 -23.04 25.47 -16.54
CA GLY A 220 -24.11 25.06 -17.48
C GLY A 220 -23.61 24.31 -18.73
N LYS A 221 -22.32 23.99 -18.82
CA LYS A 221 -21.74 23.21 -19.93
C LYS A 221 -22.09 21.72 -19.77
N LYS A 222 -22.12 21.00 -20.89
CA LYS A 222 -22.11 19.53 -20.88
C LYS A 222 -20.82 19.05 -20.20
N LEU A 223 -20.89 17.93 -19.48
CA LEU A 223 -19.73 17.40 -18.75
C LEU A 223 -18.49 17.20 -19.63
N SER A 224 -18.65 16.60 -20.81
CA SER A 224 -17.55 16.45 -21.78
C SER A 224 -16.95 17.79 -22.21
N ASP A 225 -17.80 18.79 -22.51
CA ASP A 225 -17.34 20.12 -22.90
C ASP A 225 -16.57 20.79 -21.76
N TYR A 226 -17.06 20.66 -20.51
CA TYR A 226 -16.34 21.15 -19.33
C TYR A 226 -14.97 20.48 -19.18
N VAL A 227 -14.93 19.14 -19.18
CA VAL A 227 -13.71 18.34 -19.00
C VAL A 227 -12.64 18.72 -20.03
N PHE A 228 -13.00 18.69 -21.32
CA PHE A 228 -12.02 18.91 -22.38
C PHE A 228 -11.66 20.37 -22.55
N SER A 229 -12.59 21.31 -22.34
CA SER A 229 -12.25 22.74 -22.35
C SER A 229 -11.28 23.09 -21.22
N LYS A 230 -11.52 22.56 -20.01
CA LYS A 230 -10.64 22.81 -18.86
C LYS A 230 -9.26 22.20 -19.05
N ALA A 231 -9.19 20.99 -19.60
CA ALA A 231 -7.92 20.35 -19.91
C ALA A 231 -7.12 21.11 -20.98
N CYS A 232 -7.79 21.54 -22.05
CA CYS A 232 -7.19 22.37 -23.10
C CYS A 232 -6.66 23.70 -22.57
N GLU A 233 -7.47 24.40 -21.75
CA GLU A 233 -7.07 25.67 -21.12
C GLU A 233 -5.78 25.50 -20.31
N ARG A 234 -5.72 24.49 -19.45
CA ARG A 234 -4.58 24.28 -18.54
C ARG A 234 -3.31 23.80 -19.22
N LYS A 235 -3.42 23.00 -20.28
CA LYS A 235 -2.24 22.51 -21.02
C LYS A 235 -1.89 23.36 -22.23
N GLY A 236 -2.68 24.38 -22.58
CA GLY A 236 -2.45 25.16 -23.80
C GLY A 236 -2.65 24.32 -25.08
N ALA A 237 -3.61 23.39 -25.04
CA ALA A 237 -4.01 22.61 -26.19
C ALA A 237 -5.25 23.23 -26.86
N ASN A 238 -5.39 23.07 -28.18
CA ASN A 238 -6.58 23.51 -28.91
C ASN A 238 -7.51 22.35 -29.27
N ILE A 239 -7.04 21.10 -29.17
CA ILE A 239 -7.84 19.90 -29.38
C ILE A 239 -7.52 18.82 -28.35
N VAL A 240 -8.48 17.93 -28.12
CA VAL A 240 -8.29 16.68 -27.39
C VAL A 240 -8.69 15.53 -28.31
N LEU A 241 -7.82 14.53 -28.46
CA LEU A 241 -8.19 13.22 -28.99
C LEU A 241 -8.46 12.29 -27.83
N PHE A 242 -9.57 11.55 -27.82
CA PHE A 242 -9.94 10.73 -26.66
C PHE A 242 -10.74 9.47 -27.03
N PRO A 243 -10.63 8.40 -26.22
CA PRO A 243 -11.51 7.23 -26.33
C PRO A 243 -12.96 7.60 -26.03
N LYS A 244 -13.92 7.06 -26.80
CA LYS A 244 -15.35 7.43 -26.71
C LYS A 244 -15.98 7.20 -25.33
N ASP A 245 -15.44 6.27 -24.56
CA ASP A 245 -15.89 5.85 -23.24
C ASP A 245 -15.33 6.70 -22.08
N ILE A 246 -14.48 7.70 -22.37
CA ILE A 246 -13.86 8.51 -21.31
C ILE A 246 -14.86 9.35 -20.52
N VAL A 247 -15.99 9.77 -21.12
CA VAL A 247 -17.11 10.39 -20.41
C VAL A 247 -18.31 9.45 -20.57
N LYS A 248 -18.59 8.68 -19.51
CA LYS A 248 -19.61 7.62 -19.49
C LYS A 248 -21.03 8.20 -19.49
N ASN A 249 -21.22 9.36 -18.89
CA ASN A 249 -22.51 10.03 -18.82
C ASN A 249 -22.35 11.54 -19.08
N ASN A 250 -22.88 12.02 -20.20
CA ASN A 250 -22.70 13.40 -20.62
C ASN A 250 -23.88 14.28 -20.15
N LEU A 251 -23.94 14.47 -18.83
CA LEU A 251 -24.98 15.26 -18.17
C LEU A 251 -24.81 16.76 -18.47
N THR A 252 -25.94 17.47 -18.51
CA THR A 252 -25.99 18.93 -18.48
C THR A 252 -26.58 19.35 -17.13
N VAL A 253 -25.71 19.73 -16.20
CA VAL A 253 -26.07 20.16 -14.83
C VAL A 253 -25.19 21.34 -14.44
N ASP A 254 -25.66 22.18 -13.52
CA ASP A 254 -24.89 23.36 -13.09
C ASP A 254 -23.65 22.97 -12.26
N SER A 255 -23.80 21.93 -11.44
CA SER A 255 -22.72 21.40 -10.63
C SER A 255 -22.91 19.91 -10.34
N LEU A 256 -21.81 19.25 -9.99
CA LEU A 256 -21.79 17.86 -9.52
C LEU A 256 -20.73 17.71 -8.41
N SER A 257 -20.80 16.62 -7.63
CA SER A 257 -19.78 16.34 -6.63
C SER A 257 -18.51 15.75 -7.27
N VAL A 258 -17.34 15.86 -6.64
CA VAL A 258 -16.13 15.15 -7.10
C VAL A 258 -16.40 13.63 -7.20
N ALA A 259 -17.18 13.05 -6.28
CA ALA A 259 -17.59 11.65 -6.37
C ALA A 259 -18.37 11.35 -7.67
N ASP A 260 -19.33 12.21 -8.04
CA ASP A 260 -20.05 12.08 -9.32
C ASP A 260 -19.09 12.25 -10.52
N PHE A 261 -18.12 13.16 -10.41
CA PHE A 261 -17.12 13.38 -11.46
C PHE A 261 -16.30 12.12 -11.70
N LEU A 262 -15.76 11.51 -10.64
CA LEU A 262 -14.99 10.27 -10.67
C LEU A 262 -15.81 9.09 -11.21
N LYS A 263 -17.13 9.10 -10.99
CA LYS A 263 -18.04 8.07 -11.50
C LYS A 263 -18.27 8.20 -13.01
N TYR A 264 -18.40 9.43 -13.51
CA TYR A 264 -18.79 9.68 -14.91
C TYR A 264 -17.61 9.93 -15.86
N VAL A 265 -16.44 10.26 -15.35
CA VAL A 265 -15.24 10.57 -16.14
C VAL A 265 -14.15 9.54 -15.86
N GLY A 266 -13.52 9.01 -16.90
CA GLY A 266 -12.35 8.13 -16.85
C GLY A 266 -11.09 8.93 -16.50
N VAL A 267 -11.04 9.41 -15.26
CA VAL A 267 -10.01 10.33 -14.76
C VAL A 267 -8.62 9.69 -14.65
N GLU A 268 -8.57 8.36 -14.64
CA GLU A 268 -7.36 7.54 -14.63
C GLU A 268 -6.63 7.56 -15.98
N LYS A 269 -7.27 8.05 -17.05
CA LYS A 269 -6.61 8.13 -18.35
C LYS A 269 -5.57 9.25 -18.34
N LYS A 270 -4.36 8.92 -18.76
CA LYS A 270 -3.26 9.88 -18.87
C LYS A 270 -3.23 10.54 -20.25
N PHE A 271 -2.87 11.83 -20.28
CA PHE A 271 -2.77 12.62 -21.50
C PHE A 271 -1.42 13.35 -21.59
N LYS A 272 -0.92 13.46 -22.81
CA LYS A 272 0.29 14.19 -23.14
C LYS A 272 0.02 15.18 -24.27
N ILE A 273 0.64 16.35 -24.19
CA ILE A 273 0.53 17.36 -25.24
C ILE A 273 1.49 17.04 -26.38
N GLN A 274 1.00 17.11 -27.61
CA GLN A 274 1.79 16.87 -28.81
C GLN A 274 1.42 17.88 -29.91
N LYS A 275 2.41 18.31 -30.68
CA LYS A 275 2.17 19.15 -31.86
C LYS A 275 1.89 18.25 -33.06
N LEU A 276 0.70 18.37 -33.64
CA LEU A 276 0.24 17.52 -34.74
C LEU A 276 -0.27 18.36 -35.92
N LYS A 277 0.08 17.97 -37.14
CA LYS A 277 -0.54 18.49 -38.35
C LYS A 277 -1.96 17.97 -38.50
N LYS A 278 -2.79 18.68 -39.25
CA LYS A 278 -4.20 18.30 -39.52
C LYS A 278 -4.37 16.85 -39.98
N ASP A 279 -3.48 16.37 -40.85
CA ASP A 279 -3.59 15.02 -41.41
C ASP A 279 -3.19 13.94 -40.39
N GLU A 280 -2.24 14.25 -39.49
CA GLU A 280 -1.85 13.37 -38.39
C GLU A 280 -2.98 13.21 -37.37
N VAL A 281 -3.68 14.30 -37.05
CA VAL A 281 -4.86 14.27 -36.16
C VAL A 281 -5.93 13.33 -36.73
N LYS A 282 -6.23 13.44 -38.03
CA LYS A 282 -7.21 12.58 -38.69
C LYS A 282 -6.78 11.12 -38.70
N LYS A 283 -5.50 10.87 -39.00
CA LYS A 283 -4.92 9.53 -39.02
C LYS A 283 -5.03 8.86 -37.65
N ILE A 284 -4.59 9.53 -36.58
CA ILE A 284 -4.66 8.99 -35.21
C ILE A 284 -6.12 8.75 -34.79
N SER A 285 -7.02 9.68 -35.08
CA SER A 285 -8.45 9.54 -34.76
C SER A 285 -9.06 8.30 -35.42
N GLN A 286 -8.71 8.01 -36.68
CA GLN A 286 -9.19 6.83 -37.39
C GLN A 286 -8.54 5.54 -36.88
N GLU A 287 -7.20 5.50 -36.77
CA GLU A 287 -6.45 4.30 -36.37
C GLU A 287 -6.77 3.84 -34.94
N LYS A 288 -6.98 4.79 -34.02
CA LYS A 288 -7.27 4.51 -32.60
C LYS A 288 -8.75 4.59 -32.25
N ASN A 289 -9.63 4.88 -33.23
CA ASN A 289 -11.06 5.13 -33.03
C ASN A 289 -11.32 6.20 -31.95
N TYR A 290 -10.50 7.25 -31.94
CA TYR A 290 -10.65 8.37 -31.02
C TYR A 290 -11.61 9.42 -31.56
N SER A 291 -12.42 9.96 -30.65
CA SER A 291 -13.20 11.17 -30.88
C SER A 291 -12.30 12.40 -30.75
N ILE A 292 -12.73 13.51 -31.37
CA ILE A 292 -12.00 14.78 -31.35
C ILE A 292 -12.91 15.83 -30.72
N TRP A 293 -12.38 16.55 -29.74
CA TRP A 293 -12.99 17.75 -29.17
C TRP A 293 -12.13 18.97 -29.51
N GLY A 294 -12.76 20.11 -29.83
CA GLY A 294 -12.09 21.34 -30.23
C GLY A 294 -12.00 21.56 -31.75
N LYS A 295 -11.35 22.66 -32.16
CA LYS A 295 -11.26 23.08 -33.57
C LYS A 295 -9.91 22.73 -34.17
N ILE A 296 -9.93 21.91 -35.22
CA ILE A 296 -8.73 21.49 -35.95
C ILE A 296 -8.21 22.63 -36.84
N THR A 297 -6.94 22.98 -36.68
CA THR A 297 -6.20 23.96 -37.48
C THR A 297 -5.10 23.26 -38.31
N LYS A 298 -4.24 24.02 -39.02
CA LYS A 298 -3.12 23.46 -39.82
C LYS A 298 -2.09 22.76 -38.93
N ILE A 299 -1.77 23.36 -37.77
CA ILE A 299 -0.86 22.84 -36.75
C ILE A 299 -1.59 22.95 -35.42
N ASN A 300 -1.76 21.81 -34.74
CA ASN A 300 -2.54 21.67 -33.54
C ASN A 300 -1.62 21.35 -32.36
N SER A 301 -1.89 21.96 -31.22
CA SER A 301 -1.47 21.50 -29.91
C SER A 301 -2.55 20.56 -29.38
N ALA A 302 -2.28 19.25 -29.43
CA ALA A 302 -3.25 18.21 -29.16
C ALA A 302 -2.95 17.50 -27.85
N LEU A 303 -3.95 17.37 -26.98
CA LEU A 303 -3.89 16.41 -25.88
C LEU A 303 -4.29 15.04 -26.42
N ILE A 304 -3.40 14.05 -26.26
CA ILE A 304 -3.65 12.68 -26.68
C ILE A 304 -3.40 11.70 -25.52
N PRO A 305 -4.12 10.57 -25.46
CA PRO A 305 -3.89 9.58 -24.41
C PRO A 305 -2.52 8.92 -24.58
N ASP A 306 -1.75 8.87 -23.50
CA ASP A 306 -0.35 8.41 -23.51
C ASP A 306 0.03 7.93 -22.10
N ASP A 307 0.69 6.79 -21.95
CA ASP A 307 1.01 6.18 -20.66
C ASP A 307 2.08 6.97 -19.87
N ASP A 308 2.88 7.78 -20.57
CA ASP A 308 3.85 8.72 -19.99
C ASP A 308 3.21 10.11 -19.74
N GLY A 309 1.91 10.25 -19.98
CA GLY A 309 1.16 11.47 -19.76
C GLY A 309 0.82 11.73 -18.28
N GLU A 310 0.07 12.80 -18.07
CA GLU A 310 -0.47 13.19 -16.78
C GLU A 310 -1.94 12.76 -16.66
N PHE A 311 -2.38 12.32 -15.48
CA PHE A 311 -3.76 11.89 -15.26
C PHE A 311 -4.75 13.00 -15.57
N LEU A 312 -5.84 12.68 -16.26
CA LEU A 312 -6.88 13.65 -16.60
C LEU A 312 -7.45 14.35 -15.36
N PHE A 313 -7.55 13.64 -14.23
CA PHE A 313 -7.91 14.26 -12.95
C PHE A 313 -7.00 15.44 -12.60
N ASP A 314 -5.69 15.23 -12.68
CA ASP A 314 -4.69 16.20 -12.27
C ASP A 314 -4.71 17.38 -13.19
N ILE A 315 -4.78 17.13 -14.49
CA ILE A 315 -4.95 18.16 -15.50
C ILE A 315 -6.15 19.06 -15.17
N ILE A 316 -7.23 18.56 -14.59
CA ILE A 316 -8.46 19.33 -14.32
C ILE A 316 -8.46 20.02 -12.95
N PHE A 317 -7.90 19.38 -11.92
CA PHE A 317 -7.97 19.86 -10.54
C PHE A 317 -6.67 20.51 -10.01
N TYR A 318 -5.49 20.17 -10.53
CA TYR A 318 -4.17 20.66 -10.08
C TYR A 318 -3.35 21.39 -11.15
#